data_AF-A0A7X7ARX2-F1
#
_entry.id   AF-A0A7X7ARX2-F1
#
_cell.length_a   1.000
_cell.length_b   1.000
_cell.length_c   1.000
_cell.angle_alpha   90.00
_cell.angle_beta   90.00
_cell.angle_gamma   90.00
#
_symmetry.space_group_name_H-M   'P 1'
#
loop_
_entity.id
_entity.type
_entity.pdbx_description
1 polymer ?
#
loop_
_entity_poly.entity_id
_entity_poly.type
_entity_poly.pdbx_seq_one_letter_code
_entity_poly.pdbx_strand_id
1 'polypeptide(L)'
;IVQWASEGLLAIRELDKDNMELTKLKEIPLDAPAFEAKLFNGLFDKGDIIETDDLKNTFYTKIESAKHGLTHFFQKKNYRLYYPHSTGIKALLTVIAPGLLAMFVAATIQINMNYSPIVLPAFLITFGVGLIYSIFIVVGFSNFSIRSTGIKALLVGLGVLFTTILLAVLGGVLTMFNAFDIWLFVAIGCFLLILLLAINMTKRTPYGTEIYGKILGLRTFIKEAELDELEMLVHDDPKFFYRVLPFAYVLGLSDTWSKKFETLAVPAPEWYSGTSPNFSTILFMNQMNRMMYVTSTAMTSVPAPKGGGGGGGSFGGGGGGGFSGGGFGGGGGGGW
;
A
#
# COMPACT_ATOMS: atom_id res chain seq x y z
N ILE A 1 16.87 0.98 -7.91
CA ILE A 1 18.21 0.75 -7.30
C ILE A 1 18.69 -0.66 -7.62
N VAL A 2 18.41 -1.70 -6.81
CA VAL A 2 18.97 -3.07 -7.02
C VAL A 2 18.71 -3.63 -8.43
N GLN A 3 17.52 -3.40 -9.01
CA GLN A 3 17.22 -3.78 -10.40
C GLN A 3 18.20 -3.12 -11.38
N TRP A 4 18.28 -1.79 -11.40
CA TRP A 4 19.23 -1.00 -12.20
C TRP A 4 20.70 -1.39 -11.98
N ALA A 5 21.05 -1.88 -10.79
CA ALA A 5 22.38 -2.42 -10.53
C ALA A 5 22.60 -3.77 -11.22
N SER A 6 21.63 -4.69 -11.10
CA SER A 6 21.65 -5.99 -11.82
C SER A 6 21.58 -5.86 -13.35
N GLU A 7 21.04 -4.75 -13.87
CA GLU A 7 21.02 -4.37 -15.28
C GLU A 7 22.32 -3.63 -15.72
N GLY A 8 23.21 -3.28 -14.78
CA GLY A 8 24.48 -2.61 -15.05
C GLY A 8 24.35 -1.14 -15.44
N LEU A 9 23.31 -0.44 -14.94
CA LEU A 9 23.11 1.00 -15.09
C LEU A 9 23.77 1.82 -13.96
N LEU A 10 23.90 1.23 -12.77
CA LEU A 10 24.60 1.83 -11.62
C LEU A 10 25.42 0.78 -10.85
N ALA A 11 26.45 1.24 -10.15
CA ALA A 11 27.18 0.49 -9.13
C ALA A 11 26.79 0.95 -7.72
N ILE A 12 27.08 0.12 -6.73
CA ILE A 12 26.78 0.31 -5.32
C ILE A 12 28.04 0.06 -4.50
N ARG A 13 28.43 1.02 -3.65
CA ARG A 13 29.54 0.87 -2.70
C ARG A 13 29.07 1.12 -1.26
N GLU A 14 29.29 0.16 -0.37
CA GLU A 14 29.05 0.30 1.07
C GLU A 14 30.19 1.16 1.67
N LEU A 15 29.85 2.36 2.15
CA LEU A 15 30.81 3.26 2.80
C LEU A 15 30.90 2.95 4.29
N ASP A 16 29.73 2.84 4.95
CA ASP A 16 29.62 2.48 6.35
C ASP A 16 28.34 1.65 6.63
N LYS A 17 27.89 1.62 7.90
CA LYS A 17 26.71 0.85 8.30
C LYS A 17 25.40 1.44 7.79
N ASP A 18 25.30 2.75 7.63
CA ASP A 18 24.05 3.46 7.32
C ASP A 18 24.15 4.32 6.04
N ASN A 19 25.36 4.52 5.48
CA ASN A 19 25.57 5.21 4.20
C ASN A 19 26.13 4.29 3.11
N MET A 20 25.56 4.42 1.91
CA MET A 20 26.02 3.81 0.66
C MET A 20 26.15 4.88 -0.43
N GLU A 21 27.15 4.68 -1.28
CA GLU A 21 27.39 5.42 -2.51
C GLU A 21 26.72 4.70 -3.69
N LEU A 22 26.09 5.48 -4.57
CA LEU A 22 25.58 5.04 -5.86
C LEU A 22 26.38 5.74 -6.97
N THR A 23 26.98 4.97 -7.86
CA THR A 23 27.74 5.47 -9.02
C THR A 23 26.97 5.16 -10.29
N LYS A 24 26.68 6.16 -11.11
CA LYS A 24 26.08 5.98 -12.44
C LYS A 24 27.10 5.32 -13.37
N LEU A 25 26.69 4.26 -14.07
CA LEU A 25 27.52 3.58 -15.06
C LEU A 25 27.04 3.85 -16.49
N LYS A 26 25.73 4.01 -16.69
CA LYS A 26 25.09 4.23 -18.00
C LYS A 26 23.86 5.12 -17.85
N GLU A 27 23.44 5.72 -18.96
CA GLU A 27 22.10 6.30 -19.05
C GLU A 27 21.02 5.21 -19.07
N ILE A 28 19.81 5.55 -18.62
CA ILE A 28 18.66 4.66 -18.70
C ILE A 28 18.21 4.49 -20.17
N PRO A 29 17.80 3.28 -20.61
CA PRO A 29 17.30 3.05 -21.97
C PRO A 29 16.14 3.98 -22.40
N LEU A 30 16.11 4.35 -23.68
CA LEU A 30 15.13 5.30 -24.24
C LEU A 30 13.70 4.76 -24.31
N ASP A 31 13.52 3.45 -24.21
CA ASP A 31 12.24 2.75 -24.13
C ASP A 31 11.71 2.60 -22.68
N ALA A 32 12.51 2.96 -21.68
CA ALA A 32 12.14 2.86 -20.27
C ALA A 32 10.91 3.75 -19.93
N PRO A 33 10.03 3.31 -19.01
CA PRO A 33 8.87 4.11 -18.61
C PRO A 33 9.26 5.49 -18.07
N ALA A 34 8.57 6.54 -18.52
CA ALA A 34 8.91 7.93 -18.16
C ALA A 34 8.89 8.25 -16.64
N PHE A 35 8.17 7.46 -15.82
CA PHE A 35 8.24 7.58 -14.36
C PHE A 35 9.54 7.00 -13.78
N GLU A 36 10.12 6.01 -14.44
CA GLU A 36 11.33 5.32 -14.06
C GLU A 36 12.56 6.13 -14.47
N ALA A 37 12.59 6.62 -15.71
CA ALA A 37 13.61 7.56 -16.18
C ALA A 37 13.64 8.86 -15.34
N LYS A 38 12.48 9.39 -14.95
CA LYS A 38 12.41 10.55 -14.04
C LYS A 38 12.95 10.25 -12.64
N LEU A 39 12.82 9.01 -12.16
CA LEU A 39 13.33 8.58 -10.86
C LEU A 39 14.84 8.30 -10.90
N PHE A 40 15.33 7.61 -11.94
CA PHE A 40 16.75 7.33 -12.15
C PHE A 40 17.56 8.60 -12.38
N ASN A 41 17.16 9.44 -13.34
CA ASN A 41 17.86 10.70 -13.63
C ASN A 41 17.82 11.62 -12.40
N GLY A 42 16.70 11.63 -11.67
CA GLY A 42 16.53 12.41 -10.44
C GLY A 42 17.48 12.03 -9.30
N LEU A 43 18.09 10.83 -9.31
CA LEU A 43 19.15 10.48 -8.36
C LEU A 43 20.41 11.30 -8.68
N PHE A 44 20.84 11.24 -9.93
CA PHE A 44 22.09 11.81 -10.43
C PHE A 44 21.96 13.29 -10.86
N ASP A 45 20.88 13.96 -10.44
CA ASP A 45 20.62 15.41 -10.61
C ASP A 45 21.80 16.29 -10.12
N LYS A 46 22.58 15.80 -9.14
CA LYS A 46 23.74 16.48 -8.53
C LYS A 46 25.08 16.10 -9.18
N GLY A 47 25.12 15.04 -9.98
CA GLY A 47 26.34 14.41 -10.49
C GLY A 47 26.25 12.88 -10.52
N ASP A 48 27.21 12.23 -11.17
CA ASP A 48 27.21 10.78 -11.42
C ASP A 48 27.57 9.92 -10.19
N ILE A 49 27.97 10.54 -9.08
CA ILE A 49 28.20 9.88 -7.79
C ILE A 49 27.33 10.60 -6.75
N ILE A 50 26.56 9.84 -5.97
CA ILE A 50 25.76 10.35 -4.86
C ILE A 50 25.88 9.45 -3.64
N GLU A 51 25.78 10.04 -2.44
CA GLU A 51 25.65 9.31 -1.19
C GLU A 51 24.17 9.22 -0.73
N THR A 52 23.89 8.36 0.25
CA THR A 52 22.52 8.22 0.80
C THR A 52 22.09 9.47 1.57
N ASP A 53 23.06 10.20 2.13
CA ASP A 53 22.85 11.46 2.82
C ASP A 53 22.43 12.60 1.89
N ASP A 54 22.87 12.62 0.63
CA ASP A 54 22.49 13.63 -0.37
C ASP A 54 20.99 13.63 -0.71
N LEU A 55 20.33 12.47 -0.54
CA LEU A 55 18.93 12.24 -0.86
C LEU A 55 17.99 12.69 0.27
N LYS A 56 18.50 12.76 1.51
CA LYS A 56 17.73 13.14 2.70
C LYS A 56 17.11 14.52 2.50
N ASN A 57 15.79 14.62 2.72
CA ASN A 57 15.01 15.86 2.65
C ASN A 57 14.95 16.56 1.28
N THR A 58 15.52 15.97 0.21
CA THR A 58 15.53 16.53 -1.15
C THR A 58 14.74 15.67 -2.14
N PHE A 59 14.93 14.35 -2.06
CA PHE A 59 14.46 13.41 -3.09
C PHE A 59 12.97 13.03 -2.99
N TYR A 60 12.30 13.33 -1.87
CA TYR A 60 10.88 12.99 -1.67
C TYR A 60 9.95 13.53 -2.78
N THR A 61 10.25 14.70 -3.33
CA THR A 61 9.51 15.32 -4.45
C THR A 61 9.63 14.51 -5.75
N LYS A 62 10.78 13.85 -5.98
CA LYS A 62 11.04 12.97 -7.12
C LYS A 62 10.26 11.66 -6.97
N ILE A 63 10.29 11.07 -5.76
CA ILE A 63 9.47 9.90 -5.39
C ILE A 63 7.98 10.17 -5.60
N GLU A 64 7.47 11.30 -5.11
CA GLU A 64 6.06 11.69 -5.27
C GLU A 64 5.69 11.86 -6.74
N SER A 65 6.50 12.59 -7.52
CA SER A 65 6.26 12.74 -8.95
C SER A 65 6.35 11.41 -9.71
N ALA A 66 7.22 10.48 -9.31
CA ALA A 66 7.30 9.14 -9.90
C ALA A 66 6.04 8.31 -9.55
N LYS A 67 5.55 8.39 -8.31
CA LYS A 67 4.28 7.76 -7.89
C LYS A 67 3.09 8.27 -8.71
N HIS A 68 3.01 9.58 -8.99
CA HIS A 68 2.00 10.14 -9.89
C HIS A 68 2.17 9.64 -11.34
N GLY A 69 3.39 9.60 -11.87
CA GLY A 69 3.67 9.07 -13.20
C GLY A 69 3.31 7.59 -13.37
N LEU A 70 3.65 6.76 -12.38
CA LEU A 70 3.28 5.35 -12.29
C LEU A 70 1.75 5.16 -12.26
N THR A 71 1.06 5.96 -11.43
CA THR A 71 -0.40 5.94 -11.33
C THR A 71 -1.07 6.30 -12.66
N HIS A 72 -0.55 7.33 -13.35
CA HIS A 72 -1.03 7.72 -14.68
C HIS A 72 -0.72 6.67 -15.77
N PHE A 73 0.42 5.98 -15.69
CA PHE A 73 0.75 4.88 -16.60
C PHE A 73 -0.31 3.77 -16.55
N PHE A 74 -0.66 3.29 -15.35
CA PHE A 74 -1.73 2.30 -15.15
C PHE A 74 -3.16 2.85 -15.35
N GLN A 75 -3.34 4.12 -15.70
CA GLN A 75 -4.62 4.68 -16.16
C GLN A 75 -4.77 4.67 -17.69
N LYS A 76 -3.69 4.46 -18.47
CA LYS A 76 -3.75 4.32 -19.93
C LYS A 76 -4.51 3.06 -20.34
N LYS A 77 -5.37 3.15 -21.35
CA LYS A 77 -6.34 2.10 -21.75
C LYS A 77 -5.76 0.68 -21.79
N ASN A 78 -4.56 0.53 -22.35
CA ASN A 78 -3.91 -0.78 -22.58
C ASN A 78 -3.29 -1.39 -21.30
N TYR A 79 -2.94 -0.56 -20.31
CA TYR A 79 -2.25 -0.97 -19.07
C TYR A 79 -3.15 -0.91 -17.83
N ARG A 80 -4.46 -0.66 -17.99
CA ARG A 80 -5.40 -0.60 -16.85
C ARG A 80 -5.43 -1.92 -16.10
N LEU A 81 -5.26 -1.88 -14.78
CA LEU A 81 -5.36 -3.05 -13.90
C LEU A 81 -6.82 -3.40 -13.52
N TYR A 82 -7.69 -2.38 -13.44
CA TYR A 82 -9.11 -2.51 -13.05
C TYR A 82 -10.03 -1.75 -14.02
N TYR A 83 -11.27 -2.21 -14.15
CA TYR A 83 -12.28 -1.50 -14.95
C TYR A 83 -12.82 -0.27 -14.21
N PRO A 84 -12.72 0.96 -14.77
CA PRO A 84 -13.05 2.20 -14.07
C PRO A 84 -14.54 2.28 -13.68
N HIS A 85 -15.43 1.71 -14.48
CA HIS A 85 -16.86 1.64 -14.18
C HIS A 85 -17.16 0.77 -12.95
N SER A 86 -16.44 -0.35 -12.77
CA SER A 86 -16.61 -1.27 -11.64
C SER A 86 -16.08 -0.66 -10.33
N THR A 87 -14.95 0.06 -10.38
CA THR A 87 -14.48 0.86 -9.24
C THR A 87 -15.40 2.06 -8.95
N GLY A 88 -16.01 2.66 -9.98
CA GLY A 88 -16.96 3.76 -9.84
C GLY A 88 -18.26 3.35 -9.14
N ILE A 89 -18.88 2.23 -9.56
CA ILE A 89 -20.09 1.73 -8.89
C ILE A 89 -19.80 1.36 -7.43
N LYS A 90 -18.65 0.73 -7.15
CA LYS A 90 -18.22 0.46 -5.76
C LYS A 90 -18.19 1.72 -4.91
N ALA A 91 -17.52 2.79 -5.37
CA ALA A 91 -17.45 4.05 -4.64
C ALA A 91 -18.84 4.68 -4.46
N LEU A 92 -19.67 4.67 -5.50
CA LEU A 92 -21.05 5.16 -5.46
C LEU A 92 -21.89 4.40 -4.41
N LEU A 93 -21.78 3.07 -4.35
CA LEU A 93 -22.46 2.26 -3.33
C LEU A 93 -21.96 2.56 -1.91
N THR A 94 -20.65 2.83 -1.71
CA THR A 94 -20.15 3.20 -0.37
C THR A 94 -20.74 4.50 0.17
N VAL A 95 -21.13 5.44 -0.71
CA VAL A 95 -21.73 6.72 -0.31
C VAL A 95 -23.26 6.63 -0.24
N ILE A 96 -23.90 5.90 -1.15
CA ILE A 96 -25.37 5.77 -1.18
C ILE A 96 -25.88 4.88 -0.04
N ALA A 97 -25.21 3.75 0.28
CA ALA A 97 -25.66 2.84 1.33
C ALA A 97 -25.93 3.52 2.69
N PRO A 98 -25.01 4.33 3.26
CA PRO A 98 -25.28 5.05 4.51
C PRO A 98 -26.29 6.19 4.33
N GLY A 99 -26.41 6.77 3.13
CA GLY A 99 -27.46 7.75 2.81
C GLY A 99 -28.87 7.16 2.90
N LEU A 100 -29.07 5.94 2.39
CA LEU A 100 -30.34 5.21 2.51
C LEU A 100 -30.68 4.90 3.98
N LEU A 101 -29.70 4.43 4.76
CA LEU A 101 -29.91 4.16 6.19
C LEU A 101 -30.22 5.44 6.99
N ALA A 102 -29.52 6.54 6.69
CA ALA A 102 -29.76 7.84 7.33
C ALA A 102 -31.13 8.42 6.97
N MET A 103 -31.56 8.32 5.71
CA MET A 103 -32.91 8.73 5.29
C MET A 103 -33.99 7.89 5.98
N PHE A 104 -33.77 6.58 6.15
CA PHE A 104 -34.71 5.72 6.88
C PHE A 104 -34.85 6.15 8.35
N VAL A 105 -33.74 6.36 9.07
CA VAL A 105 -33.78 6.81 10.48
C VAL A 105 -34.37 8.21 10.61
N ALA A 106 -34.10 9.12 9.66
CA ALA A 106 -34.73 10.43 9.62
C ALA A 106 -36.25 10.31 9.44
N ALA A 107 -36.72 9.43 8.55
CA ALA A 107 -38.15 9.20 8.30
C ALA A 107 -38.87 8.59 9.52
N THR A 108 -38.28 7.63 10.23
CA THR A 108 -38.93 7.04 11.42
C THR A 108 -39.04 8.05 12.58
N ILE A 109 -38.02 8.89 12.80
CA ILE A 109 -38.10 9.98 13.78
C ILE A 109 -39.15 11.01 13.33
N GLN A 110 -39.17 11.38 12.04
CA GLN A 110 -40.12 12.34 11.48
C GLN A 110 -41.59 11.88 11.62
N ILE A 111 -41.88 10.59 11.44
CA ILE A 111 -43.23 10.03 11.62
C ILE A 111 -43.63 10.01 13.10
N ASN A 112 -42.77 9.48 13.99
CA ASN A 112 -43.12 9.28 15.40
C ASN A 112 -43.10 10.59 16.23
N MET A 113 -42.21 11.53 15.92
CA MET A 113 -41.98 12.77 16.70
C MET A 113 -42.58 14.03 16.03
N ASN A 114 -43.49 13.85 15.06
CA ASN A 114 -44.31 14.90 14.43
C ASN A 114 -43.57 16.24 14.17
N TYR A 115 -42.54 16.21 13.31
CA TYR A 115 -41.73 17.37 12.88
C TYR A 115 -40.82 17.99 13.97
N SER A 116 -40.27 17.16 14.86
CA SER A 116 -39.20 17.58 15.77
C SER A 116 -37.92 18.05 15.04
N PRO A 117 -37.26 19.15 15.48
CA PRO A 117 -35.98 19.61 14.93
C PRO A 117 -34.83 18.59 14.96
N ILE A 118 -34.96 17.51 15.74
CA ILE A 118 -33.95 16.45 15.93
C ILE A 118 -33.70 15.63 14.65
N VAL A 119 -34.65 15.63 13.70
CA VAL A 119 -34.56 14.85 12.44
C VAL A 119 -33.29 15.15 11.64
N LEU A 120 -32.92 16.43 11.48
CA LEU A 120 -31.74 16.82 10.69
C LEU A 120 -30.40 16.46 11.38
N PRO A 121 -30.19 16.75 12.69
CA PRO A 121 -29.05 16.21 13.44
C PRO A 121 -28.94 14.68 13.37
N ALA A 122 -30.05 13.95 13.52
CA ALA A 122 -30.06 12.50 13.44
C ALA A 122 -29.64 11.98 12.06
N PHE A 123 -30.14 12.61 10.97
CA PHE A 123 -29.69 12.33 9.60
C PHE A 123 -28.18 12.55 9.43
N LEU A 124 -27.66 13.70 9.86
CA LEU A 124 -26.24 14.05 9.68
C LEU A 124 -25.31 13.12 10.47
N ILE A 125 -25.69 12.76 11.70
CA ILE A 125 -24.93 11.81 12.53
C ILE A 125 -24.94 10.41 11.91
N THR A 126 -26.11 9.89 11.54
CA THR A 126 -26.23 8.54 10.94
C THR A 126 -25.54 8.45 9.58
N PHE A 127 -25.65 9.48 8.74
CA PHE A 127 -24.94 9.54 7.47
C PHE A 127 -23.41 9.60 7.65
N GLY A 128 -22.92 10.50 8.50
CA GLY A 128 -21.49 10.66 8.76
C GLY A 128 -20.84 9.41 9.35
N VAL A 129 -21.47 8.82 10.37
CA VAL A 129 -21.01 7.55 10.99
C VAL A 129 -21.09 6.40 9.97
N GLY A 130 -22.20 6.27 9.26
CA GLY A 130 -22.39 5.22 8.25
C GLY A 130 -21.39 5.32 7.10
N LEU A 131 -21.00 6.54 6.69
CA LEU A 131 -20.00 6.81 5.66
C LEU A 131 -18.58 6.48 6.13
N ILE A 132 -18.23 6.82 7.37
CA ILE A 132 -16.95 6.41 7.97
C ILE A 132 -16.88 4.88 8.01
N TYR A 133 -17.95 4.20 8.44
CA TYR A 133 -18.03 2.75 8.48
C TYR A 133 -17.98 2.08 7.10
N SER A 134 -18.73 2.59 6.12
CA SER A 134 -18.77 2.04 4.77
C SER A 134 -17.40 2.16 4.08
N ILE A 135 -16.72 3.30 4.21
CA ILE A 135 -15.34 3.47 3.74
C ILE A 135 -14.43 2.50 4.47
N PHE A 136 -14.50 2.42 5.79
CA PHE A 136 -13.61 1.58 6.60
C PHE A 136 -13.73 0.09 6.25
N ILE A 137 -14.95 -0.44 6.17
CA ILE A 137 -15.18 -1.83 5.76
C ILE A 137 -14.77 -2.04 4.31
N VAL A 138 -15.24 -1.20 3.37
CA VAL A 138 -15.10 -1.51 1.95
C VAL A 138 -13.67 -1.29 1.43
N VAL A 139 -12.89 -0.39 2.06
CA VAL A 139 -11.44 -0.29 1.84
C VAL A 139 -10.69 -1.40 2.59
N GLY A 140 -11.00 -1.65 3.86
CA GLY A 140 -10.32 -2.63 4.69
C GLY A 140 -10.43 -4.07 4.17
N PHE A 141 -11.64 -4.50 3.81
CA PHE A 141 -11.87 -5.86 3.30
C PHE A 141 -11.44 -6.04 1.83
N SER A 142 -11.49 -5.01 0.96
CA SER A 142 -10.99 -5.19 -0.41
C SER A 142 -9.47 -5.19 -0.52
N ASN A 143 -8.77 -4.66 0.49
CA ASN A 143 -7.31 -4.50 0.49
C ASN A 143 -6.66 -5.54 1.42
N PHE A 144 -7.26 -6.73 1.57
CA PHE A 144 -6.92 -7.73 2.58
C PHE A 144 -5.49 -8.33 2.46
N SER A 145 -4.80 -8.13 1.33
CA SER A 145 -3.50 -8.75 1.03
C SER A 145 -2.31 -8.10 1.76
N ILE A 146 -1.76 -8.80 2.78
CA ILE A 146 -0.37 -8.65 3.31
C ILE A 146 -0.11 -7.29 4.05
N ARG A 147 0.83 -7.05 4.99
CA ARG A 147 1.88 -7.88 5.61
C ARG A 147 1.78 -8.05 7.16
N SER A 148 1.09 -7.17 7.90
CA SER A 148 1.08 -7.18 9.38
C SER A 148 -0.28 -7.52 10.00
N THR A 149 -0.45 -8.78 10.43
CA THR A 149 -1.71 -9.29 11.02
C THR A 149 -2.15 -8.50 12.26
N GLY A 150 -1.20 -8.09 13.11
CA GLY A 150 -1.50 -7.32 14.33
C GLY A 150 -2.12 -5.94 14.05
N ILE A 151 -1.53 -5.15 13.16
CA ILE A 151 -2.07 -3.81 12.80
C ILE A 151 -3.43 -3.95 12.10
N LYS A 152 -3.61 -4.99 11.27
CA LYS A 152 -4.92 -5.29 10.65
C LYS A 152 -5.98 -5.66 11.68
N ALA A 153 -5.66 -6.56 12.62
CA ALA A 153 -6.58 -6.96 13.69
C ALA A 153 -6.91 -5.79 14.63
N LEU A 154 -5.93 -4.93 14.93
CA LEU A 154 -6.13 -3.72 15.74
C LEU A 154 -7.01 -2.69 15.02
N LEU A 155 -6.77 -2.42 13.73
CA LEU A 155 -7.60 -1.50 12.95
C LEU A 155 -9.03 -2.04 12.80
N VAL A 156 -9.21 -3.30 12.38
CA VAL A 156 -10.54 -3.92 12.26
C VAL A 156 -11.24 -4.00 13.62
N GLY A 157 -10.52 -4.33 14.69
CA GLY A 157 -11.05 -4.35 16.06
C GLY A 157 -11.50 -2.98 16.54
N LEU A 158 -10.69 -1.92 16.34
CA LEU A 158 -11.08 -0.54 16.67
C LEU A 158 -12.27 -0.06 15.83
N GLY A 159 -12.30 -0.38 14.53
CA GLY A 159 -13.44 -0.07 13.66
C GLY A 159 -14.72 -0.74 14.15
N VAL A 160 -14.67 -2.05 14.45
CA VAL A 160 -15.80 -2.80 15.01
C VAL A 160 -16.23 -2.20 16.35
N LEU A 161 -15.32 -1.99 17.32
CA LEU A 161 -15.63 -1.42 18.63
C LEU A 161 -16.23 -0.01 18.54
N PHE A 162 -15.69 0.87 17.70
CA PHE A 162 -16.25 2.20 17.45
C PHE A 162 -17.69 2.10 16.91
N THR A 163 -17.94 1.15 16.02
CA THR A 163 -19.27 0.98 15.41
C THR A 163 -20.28 0.27 16.31
N THR A 164 -19.88 -0.67 17.17
CA THR A 164 -20.79 -1.26 18.16
C THR A 164 -21.16 -0.24 19.23
N ILE A 165 -20.22 0.60 19.67
CA ILE A 165 -20.51 1.73 20.57
C ILE A 165 -21.48 2.71 19.90
N LEU A 166 -21.25 3.10 18.64
CA LEU A 166 -22.13 4.05 17.94
C LEU A 166 -23.51 3.47 17.60
N LEU A 167 -23.61 2.18 17.29
CA LEU A 167 -24.91 1.51 17.12
C LEU A 167 -25.66 1.39 18.45
N ALA A 168 -24.97 1.17 19.57
CA ALA A 168 -25.57 1.17 20.90
C ALA A 168 -26.06 2.59 21.31
N VAL A 169 -25.29 3.63 21.01
CA VAL A 169 -25.71 5.03 21.22
C VAL A 169 -26.90 5.39 20.34
N LEU A 170 -26.89 5.05 19.05
CA LEU A 170 -28.00 5.31 18.14
C LEU A 170 -29.27 4.55 18.58
N GLY A 171 -29.14 3.28 18.95
CA GLY A 171 -30.23 2.47 19.49
C GLY A 171 -30.81 3.06 20.78
N GLY A 172 -29.96 3.50 21.71
CA GLY A 172 -30.37 4.16 22.94
C GLY A 172 -31.09 5.50 22.72
N VAL A 173 -30.65 6.29 21.75
CA VAL A 173 -31.35 7.52 21.34
C VAL A 173 -32.73 7.19 20.75
N LEU A 174 -32.84 6.17 19.91
CA LEU A 174 -34.13 5.77 19.31
C LEU A 174 -35.10 5.17 20.34
N THR A 175 -34.63 4.41 21.33
CA THR A 175 -35.50 3.90 22.41
C THR A 175 -35.95 5.01 23.36
N MET A 176 -35.12 6.01 23.67
CA MET A 176 -35.52 7.19 24.46
C MET A 176 -36.69 7.97 23.84
N PHE A 177 -36.87 7.90 22.52
CA PHE A 177 -37.97 8.56 21.79
C PHE A 177 -39.07 7.60 21.31
N ASN A 178 -39.07 6.33 21.77
CA ASN A 178 -39.97 5.26 21.30
C ASN A 178 -39.97 5.05 19.77
N ALA A 179 -38.94 5.51 19.06
CA ALA A 179 -38.79 5.40 17.61
C ALA A 179 -38.08 4.10 17.18
N PHE A 180 -38.15 3.06 18.02
CA PHE A 180 -37.48 1.78 17.82
C PHE A 180 -38.44 0.76 17.21
N ASP A 181 -38.22 0.43 15.93
CA ASP A 181 -39.12 -0.38 15.10
C ASP A 181 -38.37 -1.58 14.52
N ILE A 182 -39.04 -2.71 14.30
CA ILE A 182 -38.47 -3.91 13.68
C ILE A 182 -37.93 -3.63 12.27
N TRP A 183 -38.50 -2.66 11.55
CA TRP A 183 -38.01 -2.20 10.26
C TRP A 183 -36.57 -1.63 10.31
N LEU A 184 -36.08 -1.18 11.48
CA LEU A 184 -34.69 -0.75 11.65
C LEU A 184 -33.70 -1.90 11.43
N PHE A 185 -34.02 -3.12 11.90
CA PHE A 185 -33.19 -4.29 11.64
C PHE A 185 -33.18 -4.67 10.16
N VAL A 186 -34.30 -4.49 9.45
CA VAL A 186 -34.39 -4.68 7.99
C VAL A 186 -33.51 -3.66 7.27
N ALA A 187 -33.58 -2.38 7.64
CA ALA A 187 -32.75 -1.32 7.06
C ALA A 187 -31.25 -1.55 7.29
N ILE A 188 -30.85 -1.97 8.49
CA ILE A 188 -29.46 -2.35 8.82
C ILE A 188 -29.03 -3.58 8.01
N GLY A 189 -29.89 -4.60 7.88
CA GLY A 189 -29.63 -5.78 7.07
C GLY A 189 -29.40 -5.44 5.59
N CYS A 190 -30.27 -4.62 4.99
CA CYS A 190 -30.10 -4.12 3.63
C CYS A 190 -28.81 -3.31 3.46
N PHE A 191 -28.47 -2.44 4.42
CA PHE A 191 -27.23 -1.68 4.42
C PHE A 191 -25.99 -2.60 4.40
N LEU A 192 -25.93 -3.60 5.29
CA LEU A 192 -24.83 -4.56 5.35
C LEU A 192 -24.73 -5.42 4.08
N LEU A 193 -25.85 -5.83 3.49
CA LEU A 193 -25.88 -6.55 2.21
C LEU A 193 -25.32 -5.70 1.06
N ILE A 194 -25.65 -4.40 1.00
CA ILE A 194 -25.10 -3.49 -0.02
C ILE A 194 -23.57 -3.33 0.15
N LEU A 195 -23.07 -3.25 1.39
CA LEU A 195 -21.62 -3.20 1.64
C LEU A 195 -20.92 -4.51 1.25
N LEU A 196 -21.51 -5.67 1.55
CA LEU A 196 -21.00 -6.98 1.17
C LEU A 196 -20.84 -7.09 -0.35
N LEU A 197 -21.87 -6.70 -1.11
CA LEU A 197 -21.81 -6.63 -2.57
C LEU A 197 -20.71 -5.66 -3.04
N ALA A 198 -20.67 -4.44 -2.48
CA ALA A 198 -19.69 -3.41 -2.87
C ALA A 198 -18.22 -3.82 -2.66
N ILE A 199 -17.90 -4.65 -1.67
CA ILE A 199 -16.55 -5.22 -1.48
C ILE A 199 -16.10 -5.99 -2.73
N ASN A 200 -16.99 -6.82 -3.30
CA ASN A 200 -16.66 -7.77 -4.37
C ASN A 200 -16.78 -7.17 -5.79
N MET A 201 -17.24 -5.93 -5.95
CA MET A 201 -17.48 -5.34 -7.29
C MET A 201 -16.22 -4.92 -8.07
N THR A 202 -15.00 -5.04 -7.53
CA THR A 202 -13.75 -4.70 -8.25
C THR A 202 -13.30 -5.79 -9.21
N LYS A 203 -13.41 -5.55 -10.53
CA LYS A 203 -13.02 -6.51 -11.58
C LYS A 203 -11.61 -6.21 -12.10
N ARG A 204 -10.66 -7.16 -11.95
CA ARG A 204 -9.37 -7.17 -12.67
C ARG A 204 -9.65 -7.11 -14.18
N THR A 205 -8.85 -6.39 -14.96
CA THR A 205 -8.88 -6.45 -16.45
C THR A 205 -8.13 -7.69 -16.98
N PRO A 206 -8.12 -7.98 -18.30
CA PRO A 206 -7.28 -9.05 -18.85
C PRO A 206 -5.79 -8.84 -18.54
N TYR A 207 -5.22 -7.69 -18.93
CA TYR A 207 -3.83 -7.30 -18.60
C TYR A 207 -3.58 -7.29 -17.08
N GLY A 208 -4.53 -6.74 -16.31
CA GLY A 208 -4.47 -6.75 -14.85
C GLY A 208 -4.41 -8.17 -14.28
N THR A 209 -5.13 -9.13 -14.86
CA THR A 209 -5.14 -10.54 -14.46
C THR A 209 -3.87 -11.28 -14.89
N GLU A 210 -3.31 -10.94 -16.06
CA GLU A 210 -2.05 -11.50 -16.56
C GLU A 210 -0.86 -11.11 -15.67
N ILE A 211 -0.67 -9.80 -15.41
CA ILE A 211 0.39 -9.30 -14.52
C ILE A 211 0.20 -9.83 -13.09
N TYR A 212 -1.04 -9.83 -12.60
CA TYR A 212 -1.44 -10.44 -11.33
C TYR A 212 -1.09 -11.94 -11.24
N GLY A 213 -1.23 -12.68 -12.35
CA GLY A 213 -0.85 -14.09 -12.46
C GLY A 213 0.66 -14.29 -12.46
N LYS A 214 1.40 -13.50 -13.25
CA LYS A 214 2.87 -13.50 -13.29
C LYS A 214 3.49 -13.22 -11.91
N ILE A 215 2.96 -12.22 -11.20
CA ILE A 215 3.39 -11.88 -9.82
C ILE A 215 3.05 -13.01 -8.84
N LEU A 216 1.89 -13.65 -8.97
CA LEU A 216 1.51 -14.78 -8.11
C LEU A 216 2.41 -16.00 -8.35
N GLY A 217 2.67 -16.36 -9.62
CA GLY A 217 3.58 -17.45 -9.99
C GLY A 217 4.99 -17.22 -9.45
N LEU A 218 5.56 -16.02 -9.63
CA LEU A 218 6.86 -15.66 -9.07
C LEU A 218 6.89 -15.73 -7.53
N ARG A 219 5.79 -15.32 -6.86
CA ARG A 219 5.65 -15.41 -5.40
C ARG A 219 5.58 -16.86 -4.91
N THR A 220 4.93 -17.74 -5.67
CA THR A 220 4.89 -19.19 -5.40
C THR A 220 6.28 -19.79 -5.62
N PHE A 221 6.92 -19.54 -6.77
CA PHE A 221 8.29 -19.98 -7.06
C PHE A 221 9.30 -19.60 -5.97
N ILE A 222 9.38 -18.32 -5.59
CA ILE A 222 10.30 -17.86 -4.51
C ILE A 222 10.08 -18.64 -3.20
N LYS A 223 8.83 -19.02 -2.88
CA LYS A 223 8.50 -19.83 -1.70
C LYS A 223 8.82 -21.31 -1.86
N GLU A 224 8.44 -21.91 -2.98
CA GLU A 224 8.28 -23.37 -3.14
C GLU A 224 9.36 -24.03 -4.00
N ALA A 225 10.08 -23.29 -4.85
CA ALA A 225 11.17 -23.82 -5.70
C ALA A 225 12.21 -24.63 -4.90
N GLU A 226 12.61 -25.77 -5.43
CA GLU A 226 13.52 -26.70 -4.76
C GLU A 226 14.98 -26.25 -4.91
N LEU A 227 15.89 -26.79 -4.09
CA LEU A 227 17.30 -26.36 -4.11
C LEU A 227 17.96 -26.71 -5.45
N ASP A 228 17.74 -27.94 -5.90
CA ASP A 228 18.28 -28.52 -7.13
C ASP A 228 17.82 -27.77 -8.40
N GLU A 229 16.56 -27.29 -8.40
CA GLU A 229 16.01 -26.43 -9.47
C GLU A 229 16.73 -25.06 -9.50
N LEU A 230 16.98 -24.48 -8.32
CA LEU A 230 17.68 -23.20 -8.21
C LEU A 230 19.18 -23.33 -8.51
N GLU A 231 19.82 -24.45 -8.17
CA GLU A 231 21.21 -24.75 -8.52
C GLU A 231 21.40 -24.80 -10.04
N MET A 232 20.52 -25.52 -10.75
CA MET A 232 20.51 -25.57 -12.22
C MET A 232 20.36 -24.17 -12.84
N LEU A 233 19.40 -23.37 -12.36
CA LEU A 233 19.15 -22.01 -12.85
C LEU A 233 20.31 -21.04 -12.55
N VAL A 234 21.08 -21.25 -11.47
CA VAL A 234 22.28 -20.47 -11.14
C VAL A 234 23.48 -20.87 -11.98
N HIS A 235 23.61 -22.15 -12.34
CA HIS A 235 24.66 -22.61 -13.25
C HIS A 235 24.47 -22.06 -14.67
N ASP A 236 23.23 -22.06 -15.18
CA ASP A 236 22.90 -21.49 -16.49
C ASP A 236 23.02 -19.95 -16.50
N ASP A 237 22.61 -19.27 -15.42
CA ASP A 237 22.70 -17.82 -15.31
C ASP A 237 23.02 -17.34 -13.88
N PRO A 238 24.31 -17.12 -13.55
CA PRO A 238 24.72 -16.61 -12.24
C PRO A 238 24.14 -15.23 -11.87
N LYS A 239 23.58 -14.47 -12.83
CA LYS A 239 22.92 -13.17 -12.59
C LYS A 239 21.42 -13.34 -12.27
N PHE A 240 20.84 -14.53 -12.40
CA PHE A 240 19.44 -14.84 -12.08
C PHE A 240 19.05 -14.44 -10.64
N PHE A 241 19.87 -14.81 -9.64
CA PHE A 241 19.66 -14.47 -8.23
C PHE A 241 19.45 -12.95 -8.04
N TYR A 242 20.31 -12.14 -8.65
CA TYR A 242 20.27 -10.68 -8.56
C TYR A 242 19.10 -10.04 -9.31
N ARG A 243 18.62 -10.66 -10.40
CA ARG A 243 17.42 -10.20 -11.12
C ARG A 243 16.11 -10.49 -10.37
N VAL A 244 16.03 -11.61 -9.66
CA VAL A 244 14.83 -11.97 -8.86
C VAL A 244 14.77 -11.17 -7.55
N LEU A 245 15.92 -10.81 -6.98
CA LEU A 245 16.05 -10.14 -5.69
C LEU A 245 15.18 -8.87 -5.51
N PRO A 246 15.10 -7.90 -6.46
CA PRO A 246 14.18 -6.76 -6.37
C PRO A 246 12.71 -7.16 -6.15
N PHE A 247 12.26 -8.25 -6.79
CA PHE A 247 10.90 -8.75 -6.63
C PHE A 247 10.71 -9.46 -5.29
N ALA A 248 11.71 -10.20 -4.81
CA ALA A 248 11.70 -10.79 -3.48
C ALA A 248 11.59 -9.73 -2.36
N TYR A 249 12.25 -8.58 -2.51
CA TYR A 249 12.08 -7.42 -1.62
C TYR A 249 10.64 -6.92 -1.59
N VAL A 250 10.06 -6.59 -2.76
CA VAL A 250 8.71 -6.02 -2.87
C VAL A 250 7.63 -7.02 -2.42
N LEU A 251 7.81 -8.31 -2.69
CA LEU A 251 6.92 -9.38 -2.22
C LEU A 251 7.06 -9.69 -0.72
N GLY A 252 8.11 -9.18 -0.07
CA GLY A 252 8.39 -9.43 1.34
C GLY A 252 8.90 -10.84 1.63
N LEU A 253 9.62 -11.43 0.68
CA LEU A 253 10.19 -12.79 0.71
C LEU A 253 11.72 -12.81 0.62
N SER A 254 12.39 -11.66 0.77
CA SER A 254 13.86 -11.54 0.73
C SER A 254 14.57 -12.52 1.67
N ASP A 255 14.05 -12.72 2.88
CA ASP A 255 14.64 -13.63 3.86
C ASP A 255 14.43 -15.12 3.51
N THR A 256 13.30 -15.45 2.85
CA THR A 256 13.05 -16.80 2.29
C THR A 256 13.97 -17.06 1.10
N TRP A 257 14.15 -16.07 0.23
CA TRP A 257 15.03 -16.14 -0.94
C TRP A 257 16.50 -16.29 -0.48
N SER A 258 16.96 -15.48 0.48
CA SER A 258 18.34 -15.55 1.00
C SER A 258 18.73 -16.96 1.47
N LYS A 259 17.83 -17.67 2.15
CA LYS A 259 18.10 -19.00 2.71
C LYS A 259 18.23 -20.09 1.66
N LYS A 260 17.60 -19.95 0.49
CA LYS A 260 17.75 -20.90 -0.62
C LYS A 260 19.10 -20.77 -1.34
N PHE A 261 19.79 -19.63 -1.16
CA PHE A 261 21.09 -19.34 -1.74
C PHE A 261 22.19 -19.21 -0.66
N GLU A 262 21.94 -19.80 0.52
CA GLU A 262 22.90 -19.92 1.62
C GLU A 262 23.90 -21.07 1.36
N THR A 263 23.42 -22.17 0.76
CA THR A 263 24.23 -23.32 0.33
C THR A 263 24.77 -23.20 -1.10
N LEU A 264 24.16 -22.36 -1.95
CA LEU A 264 24.58 -22.16 -3.34
C LEU A 264 25.69 -21.11 -3.44
N ALA A 265 26.81 -21.48 -4.08
CA ALA A 265 27.99 -20.63 -4.24
C ALA A 265 27.82 -19.56 -5.35
N VAL A 266 26.93 -18.58 -5.13
CA VAL A 266 26.72 -17.46 -6.06
C VAL A 266 27.96 -16.55 -6.09
N PRO A 267 28.53 -16.23 -7.28
CA PRO A 267 29.67 -15.31 -7.37
C PRO A 267 29.28 -13.87 -7.00
N ALA A 268 30.23 -13.12 -6.45
CA ALA A 268 30.04 -11.71 -6.11
C ALA A 268 29.61 -10.89 -7.34
N PRO A 269 28.63 -9.96 -7.21
CA PRO A 269 28.15 -9.20 -8.37
C PRO A 269 29.06 -8.01 -8.65
N GLU A 270 29.47 -7.87 -9.91
CA GLU A 270 30.39 -6.82 -10.41
C GLU A 270 29.96 -5.38 -10.07
N TRP A 271 28.66 -5.16 -9.82
CA TRP A 271 28.07 -3.88 -9.47
C TRP A 271 28.08 -3.56 -7.96
N TYR A 272 28.52 -4.47 -7.09
CA TYR A 272 28.55 -4.28 -5.64
C TYR A 272 29.96 -4.34 -5.06
N SER A 273 30.30 -3.34 -4.25
CA SER A 273 31.49 -3.35 -3.39
C SER A 273 31.05 -3.17 -1.93
N GLY A 274 31.18 -4.24 -1.13
CA GLY A 274 30.89 -4.23 0.30
C GLY A 274 32.14 -4.02 1.14
N THR A 275 32.00 -3.65 2.42
CA THR A 275 33.16 -3.44 3.31
C THR A 275 33.86 -4.74 3.76
N SER A 276 33.31 -5.92 3.42
CA SER A 276 33.88 -7.23 3.76
C SER A 276 34.91 -7.71 2.73
N PRO A 277 36.12 -8.16 3.13
CA PRO A 277 37.10 -8.76 2.22
C PRO A 277 36.62 -10.04 1.53
N ASN A 278 35.71 -10.78 2.17
CA ASN A 278 35.12 -12.01 1.63
C ASN A 278 33.64 -11.78 1.31
N PHE A 279 33.22 -12.13 0.10
CA PHE A 279 31.81 -12.13 -0.29
C PHE A 279 31.07 -13.35 0.33
N SER A 280 29.83 -13.14 0.77
CA SER A 280 28.93 -14.19 1.22
C SER A 280 27.49 -13.73 0.95
N THR A 281 26.67 -14.61 0.36
CA THR A 281 25.27 -14.31 0.04
C THR A 281 24.49 -13.83 1.25
N ILE A 282 24.72 -14.43 2.43
CA ILE A 282 24.03 -14.06 3.68
C ILE A 282 24.43 -12.65 4.14
N LEU A 283 25.73 -12.32 4.12
CA LEU A 283 26.23 -11.01 4.52
C LEU A 283 25.69 -9.93 3.58
N PHE A 284 25.83 -10.16 2.27
CA PHE A 284 25.28 -9.30 1.22
C PHE A 284 23.77 -9.08 1.39
N MET A 285 22.97 -10.13 1.62
CA MET A 285 21.53 -10.01 1.80
C MET A 285 21.15 -9.24 3.07
N ASN A 286 21.88 -9.42 4.17
CA ASN A 286 21.69 -8.65 5.40
C ASN A 286 22.10 -7.18 5.26
N GLN A 287 23.20 -6.91 4.56
CA GLN A 287 23.64 -5.55 4.20
C GLN A 287 22.60 -4.88 3.30
N MET A 288 22.15 -5.56 2.24
CA MET A 288 21.18 -5.03 1.29
C MET A 288 19.77 -4.85 1.89
N ASN A 289 19.32 -5.76 2.78
CA ASN A 289 18.11 -5.58 3.63
C ASN A 289 18.18 -4.24 4.40
N ARG A 290 19.32 -3.97 5.07
CA ARG A 290 19.56 -2.76 5.86
C ARG A 290 19.65 -1.51 4.98
N MET A 291 20.45 -1.56 3.93
CA MET A 291 20.67 -0.47 2.97
C MET A 291 19.38 -0.02 2.29
N MET A 292 18.53 -0.95 1.85
CA MET A 292 17.24 -0.60 1.24
C MET A 292 16.29 0.06 2.24
N TYR A 293 16.34 -0.29 3.53
CA TYR A 293 15.57 0.40 4.57
C TYR A 293 16.06 1.84 4.82
N VAL A 294 17.37 2.04 4.99
CA VAL A 294 17.94 3.38 5.25
C VAL A 294 17.76 4.27 4.02
N THR A 295 18.03 3.76 2.81
CA THR A 295 17.83 4.50 1.56
C THR A 295 16.37 4.86 1.33
N SER A 296 15.43 3.94 1.57
CA SER A 296 13.99 4.24 1.50
C SER A 296 13.59 5.33 2.48
N THR A 297 14.19 5.34 3.68
CA THR A 297 13.94 6.37 4.70
C THR A 297 14.51 7.73 4.27
N ALA A 298 15.74 7.78 3.76
CA ALA A 298 16.36 9.01 3.24
C ALA A 298 15.59 9.58 2.03
N MET A 299 15.22 8.72 1.07
CA MET A 299 14.47 9.10 -0.12
C MET A 299 13.05 9.62 0.16
N THR A 300 12.47 9.30 1.31
CA THR A 300 11.11 9.71 1.70
C THR A 300 11.08 10.73 2.83
N SER A 301 12.22 11.14 3.39
CA SER A 301 12.25 12.13 4.46
C SER A 301 11.89 13.52 3.92
N VAL A 302 11.11 14.26 4.70
CA VAL A 302 10.63 15.61 4.38
C VAL A 302 11.24 16.58 5.40
N PRO A 303 11.79 17.73 4.98
CA PRO A 303 12.37 18.69 5.91
C PRO A 303 11.32 19.22 6.89
N ALA A 304 11.70 19.35 8.16
CA ALA A 304 10.84 19.94 9.18
C ALA A 304 10.44 21.40 8.82
N PRO A 305 9.17 21.80 9.06
CA PRO A 305 8.71 23.16 8.75
C PRO A 305 9.50 24.19 9.58
N LYS A 306 10.01 25.24 8.90
CA LYS A 306 10.84 26.27 9.53
C LYS A 306 9.98 27.39 10.14
N GLY A 307 9.88 27.40 11.47
CA GLY A 307 9.27 28.48 12.27
C GLY A 307 8.40 27.92 13.39
N GLY A 308 8.43 28.44 14.62
CA GLY A 308 9.26 29.52 15.16
C GLY A 308 9.19 29.54 16.70
N GLY A 309 10.08 30.29 17.37
CA GLY A 309 10.12 30.33 18.83
C GLY A 309 8.97 31.15 19.44
N GLY A 310 8.15 30.50 20.28
CA GLY A 310 7.07 31.12 21.05
C GLY A 310 6.31 30.04 21.83
N GLY A 311 6.21 30.18 23.15
CA GLY A 311 5.70 29.10 24.03
C GLY A 311 4.25 29.28 24.49
N GLY A 312 3.63 28.19 24.93
CA GLY A 312 2.37 28.18 25.68
C GLY A 312 1.33 27.18 25.18
N GLY A 313 0.61 26.55 26.12
CA GLY A 313 -0.67 25.88 25.85
C GLY A 313 -0.63 24.53 25.10
N SER A 314 -0.27 23.44 25.79
CA SER A 314 -0.40 22.07 25.26
C SER A 314 -1.85 21.55 25.27
N PHE A 315 -2.77 22.25 24.58
CA PHE A 315 -4.14 21.80 24.32
C PHE A 315 -4.55 22.15 22.88
N GLY A 316 -4.29 21.22 21.96
CA GLY A 316 -4.63 21.36 20.54
C GLY A 316 -4.82 20.01 19.88
N GLY A 317 -6.05 19.47 19.94
CA GLY A 317 -6.42 18.15 19.39
C GLY A 317 -6.50 18.13 17.86
N GLY A 318 -5.39 18.42 17.17
CA GLY A 318 -5.29 18.44 15.71
C GLY A 318 -5.16 17.04 15.09
N GLY A 319 -6.27 16.30 15.01
CA GLY A 319 -6.33 14.97 14.40
C GLY A 319 -6.15 14.95 12.88
N GLY A 320 -4.96 15.33 12.39
CA GLY A 320 -4.61 15.42 10.96
C GLY A 320 -4.46 14.05 10.28
N GLY A 321 -5.55 13.30 10.15
CA GLY A 321 -5.60 11.99 9.51
C GLY A 321 -5.35 12.04 8.01
N GLY A 322 -4.08 12.08 7.59
CA GLY A 322 -3.67 12.05 6.19
C GLY A 322 -3.93 10.70 5.52
N PHE A 323 -5.12 10.48 4.99
CA PHE A 323 -5.49 9.28 4.23
C PHE A 323 -4.74 9.21 2.89
N SER A 324 -3.51 8.71 2.92
CA SER A 324 -2.69 8.54 1.70
C SER A 324 -3.37 7.56 0.74
N GLY A 325 -3.55 7.98 -0.52
CA GLY A 325 -4.28 7.20 -1.52
C GLY A 325 -3.68 5.81 -1.77
N GLY A 326 -4.33 4.78 -1.24
CA GLY A 326 -3.98 3.37 -1.44
C GLY A 326 -4.70 2.77 -2.65
N GLY A 327 -4.02 2.73 -3.79
CA GLY A 327 -4.46 1.97 -4.96
C GLY A 327 -4.08 0.49 -4.89
N PHE A 328 -4.35 -0.22 -6.00
CA PHE A 328 -3.91 -1.59 -6.32
C PHE A 328 -4.57 -2.76 -5.54
N GLY A 329 -4.57 -3.95 -6.16
CA GLY A 329 -4.45 -5.23 -5.44
C GLY A 329 -5.56 -6.27 -5.57
N GLY A 330 -6.78 -5.91 -5.99
CA GLY A 330 -7.98 -6.77 -5.90
C GLY A 330 -7.90 -8.17 -6.55
N GLY A 331 -8.55 -9.13 -5.89
CA GLY A 331 -8.63 -10.57 -6.21
C GLY A 331 -8.02 -11.42 -5.08
N GLY A 332 -8.47 -12.64 -4.82
CA GLY A 332 -9.47 -13.44 -5.51
C GLY A 332 -9.54 -14.81 -4.85
N GLY A 333 -10.73 -15.24 -4.43
CA GLY A 333 -10.90 -16.46 -3.64
C GLY A 333 -10.89 -17.73 -4.49
N GLY A 334 -10.24 -18.78 -4.00
CA GLY A 334 -10.43 -20.13 -4.52
C GLY A 334 -11.72 -20.74 -3.98
N GLY A 335 -12.54 -21.30 -4.87
CA GLY A 335 -13.54 -22.30 -4.50
C GLY A 335 -12.90 -23.68 -4.32
N TRP A 336 -13.68 -24.60 -3.75
CA TRP A 336 -13.41 -26.03 -3.76
C TRP A 336 -14.10 -26.64 -4.99
#